data_AF-A0A1H5WR18-F1
#
_entry.id   AF-A0A1H5WR18-F1
#
_cell.length_a   1.000
_cell.length_b   1.000
_cell.length_c   1.000
_cell.angle_alpha   90.00
_cell.angle_beta   90.00
_cell.angle_gamma   90.00
#
_symmetry.space_group_name_H-M   'P 1'
#
loop_
_entity.id
_entity.type
_entity.pdbx_description
1 polymer ?
#
loop_
_entity_poly.entity_id
_entity_poly.type
_entity_poly.pdbx_seq_one_letter_code
_entity_poly.pdbx_strand_id
1 'polypeptide(L)'
;MSLRPRHFILLAVILGLFVWNVVRYHRVKSDQQAIPAAPAPVVNTAARVNTPAWTAFDLAVDLRDAPDDQFLPAMKALQARIAAAPAEAATTDVKGCQTWLQFYRQGKLHPGNDITWKNRSERHLNGCVQFHLDTTAQ
;
A
#
# COMPACT_ATOMS: atom_id res chain seq x y z
N MET A 1 2.00 24.77 54.64
CA MET A 1 2.04 25.28 53.24
C MET A 1 0.63 25.27 52.68
N SER A 2 0.00 26.45 52.58
CA SER A 2 -1.37 26.61 52.08
C SER A 2 -1.34 26.75 50.56
N LEU A 3 -1.86 25.75 49.84
CA LEU A 3 -2.08 25.82 48.40
C LEU A 3 -3.16 26.86 48.13
N ARG A 4 -2.78 28.00 47.54
CA ARG A 4 -3.73 29.08 47.20
C ARG A 4 -4.78 28.55 46.21
N PRO A 5 -6.06 28.97 46.29
CA PRO A 5 -7.16 28.51 45.44
C PRO A 5 -6.86 28.50 43.93
N ARG A 6 -6.00 29.42 43.46
CA ARG A 6 -5.55 29.51 42.07
C ARG A 6 -4.76 28.29 41.58
N HIS A 7 -4.08 27.56 42.47
CA HIS A 7 -3.31 26.36 42.09
C HIS A 7 -4.22 25.17 41.81
N PHE A 8 -5.41 25.09 42.44
CA PHE A 8 -6.37 24.03 42.16
C PHE A 8 -6.93 24.13 40.74
N ILE A 9 -7.15 25.36 40.24
CA ILE A 9 -7.57 25.59 38.86
C ILE A 9 -6.48 25.12 37.88
N LEU A 10 -5.23 25.47 38.16
CA LEU A 10 -4.08 25.07 37.33
C LEU A 10 -3.89 23.54 37.32
N LEU A 11 -4.01 22.90 38.48
CA LEU A 11 -3.94 21.44 38.58
C LEU A 11 -5.10 20.76 37.84
N ALA A 12 -6.31 21.31 37.92
CA ALA A 12 -7.47 20.78 37.18
C ALA A 12 -7.28 20.88 35.66
N VAL A 13 -6.73 22.00 35.17
CA VAL A 13 -6.44 22.18 33.74
C VAL A 13 -5.35 21.20 33.27
N ILE A 14 -4.28 21.04 34.04
CA ILE A 14 -3.19 20.10 33.71
C ILE A 14 -3.72 18.65 33.68
N LEU A 15 -4.50 18.26 34.68
CA LEU A 15 -5.13 16.93 34.72
C LEU A 15 -6.08 16.71 33.54
N GLY A 16 -6.91 17.70 33.21
CA GLY A 16 -7.82 17.63 32.06
C GLY A 16 -7.08 17.47 30.73
N LEU A 17 -6.03 18.24 30.51
CA LEU A 17 -5.18 18.14 29.31
C LEU A 17 -4.45 16.79 29.23
N PHE A 18 -3.98 16.28 30.37
CA PHE A 18 -3.31 14.99 30.44
C PHE A 18 -4.26 13.84 30.07
N VAL A 19 -5.44 13.78 30.68
CA VAL A 19 -6.46 12.77 30.38
C VAL A 19 -6.90 12.85 28.91
N TRP A 20 -7.13 14.06 28.39
CA TRP A 20 -7.50 14.24 26.99
C TRP A 20 -6.43 13.74 26.02
N ASN A 21 -5.14 14.01 26.29
CA ASN A 21 -4.04 13.52 25.46
C ASN A 21 -3.92 11.99 25.50
N VAL A 22 -4.05 11.38 26.69
CA VAL A 22 -4.01 9.92 26.84
C VAL A 22 -5.16 9.26 26.10
N VAL A 23 -6.39 9.77 26.25
CA VAL A 23 -7.57 9.23 25.54
C VAL A 23 -7.42 9.40 24.03
N ARG A 24 -6.94 10.55 23.55
CA ARG A 24 -6.69 10.80 22.13
C ARG A 24 -5.63 9.84 21.58
N TYR A 25 -4.52 9.65 22.29
CA TYR A 25 -3.45 8.75 21.88
C TYR A 25 -3.92 7.29 21.80
N HIS A 26 -4.71 6.84 22.77
CA HIS A 26 -5.28 5.48 22.74
C HIS A 26 -6.35 5.31 21.67
N ARG A 27 -7.24 6.29 21.43
CA ARG A 27 -8.22 6.22 20.34
C ARG A 27 -7.57 6.16 18.97
N VAL A 28 -6.53 6.97 18.71
CA VAL A 28 -5.78 6.91 17.44
C VAL A 28 -5.10 5.56 17.25
N LYS A 29 -4.56 4.95 18.31
CA LYS A 29 -4.00 3.59 18.24
C LYS A 29 -5.07 2.52 18.00
N SER A 30 -6.23 2.63 18.63
CA SER A 30 -7.34 1.70 18.43
C SER A 30 -7.94 1.81 17.03
N ASP A 31 -8.04 3.03 16.48
CA ASP A 31 -8.47 3.25 15.09
C ASP A 31 -7.44 2.73 14.08
N GLN A 32 -6.15 2.69 14.43
CA GLN A 32 -5.10 2.01 13.63
C GLN A 32 -5.16 0.47 13.72
N GLN A 33 -5.84 -0.10 14.72
CA GLN A 33 -5.99 -1.55 14.89
C GLN A 33 -7.26 -2.12 14.27
N ALA A 34 -8.23 -1.28 13.90
CA ALA A 34 -9.30 -1.69 13.01
C ALA A 34 -8.77 -1.71 11.57
N ILE A 35 -7.97 -2.73 11.25
CA ILE A 35 -7.72 -3.12 9.87
C ILE A 35 -9.10 -3.56 9.34
N PRO A 36 -9.78 -2.81 8.44
CA PRO A 36 -10.83 -3.43 7.66
C PRO A 36 -10.17 -4.61 6.96
N ALA A 37 -10.68 -5.82 7.21
CA ALA A 37 -10.28 -7.03 6.52
C ALA A 37 -10.05 -6.66 5.05
N ALA A 38 -8.83 -6.88 4.56
CA ALA A 38 -8.48 -6.52 3.20
C ALA A 38 -9.61 -7.02 2.28
N PRO A 39 -10.19 -6.18 1.41
CA PRO A 39 -11.12 -6.67 0.41
C PRO A 39 -10.46 -7.86 -0.26
N ALA A 40 -11.20 -8.97 -0.32
CA ALA A 40 -10.71 -10.26 -0.76
C ALA A 40 -9.84 -10.08 -2.02
N PRO A 41 -8.67 -10.77 -2.10
CA PRO A 41 -7.86 -10.71 -3.29
C PRO A 41 -8.71 -11.24 -4.45
N VAL A 42 -9.18 -10.36 -5.32
CA VAL A 42 -9.66 -10.77 -6.65
C VAL A 42 -8.40 -10.87 -7.50
N VAL A 43 -7.57 -11.87 -7.17
CA VAL A 43 -6.56 -12.39 -8.08
C VAL A 43 -7.11 -13.74 -8.47
N ASN A 44 -7.52 -13.88 -9.73
CA ASN A 44 -8.08 -15.14 -10.21
C ASN A 44 -7.02 -16.23 -9.97
N THR A 45 -7.41 -17.33 -9.32
CA THR A 45 -6.53 -18.44 -8.92
C THR A 45 -6.08 -19.31 -10.10
N ALA A 46 -6.16 -18.80 -11.33
CA ALA A 46 -5.75 -19.50 -12.53
C ALA A 46 -4.25 -19.34 -12.75
N ALA A 47 -3.60 -20.42 -13.19
CA ALA A 47 -2.20 -20.42 -13.59
C ALA A 47 -1.88 -19.22 -14.51
N ARG A 48 -0.87 -18.43 -14.14
CA ARG A 48 -0.41 -17.28 -14.92
C ARG A 48 0.07 -17.72 -16.30
N VAL A 49 -0.66 -17.34 -17.35
CA VAL A 49 -0.19 -17.42 -18.74
C VAL A 49 0.85 -16.31 -18.95
N ASN A 50 2.05 -16.65 -19.46
CA ASN A 50 3.07 -15.66 -19.82
C ASN A 50 2.59 -14.79 -21.00
N THR A 51 1.79 -13.77 -20.69
CA THR A 51 1.30 -12.79 -21.66
C THR A 51 2.27 -11.62 -21.79
N PRO A 52 2.22 -10.86 -22.90
CA PRO A 52 3.00 -9.63 -23.05
C PRO A 52 2.74 -8.60 -21.94
N ALA A 53 1.53 -8.58 -21.36
CA ALA A 53 1.18 -7.70 -20.26
C ALA A 53 1.89 -8.09 -18.95
N TRP A 54 1.95 -9.40 -18.66
CA TRP A 54 2.68 -9.95 -17.53
C TRP A 54 4.20 -9.73 -17.64
N THR A 55 4.78 -9.94 -18.83
CA THR A 55 6.22 -9.66 -19.06
C THR A 55 6.55 -8.18 -18.86
N ALA A 56 5.68 -7.28 -19.34
CA ALA A 56 5.85 -5.84 -19.13
C ALA A 56 5.66 -5.45 -17.66
N PHE A 57 4.83 -6.19 -16.91
CA PHE A 57 4.66 -5.99 -15.47
C PHE A 57 5.93 -6.34 -14.72
N ASP A 58 6.55 -7.49 -14.98
CA ASP A 58 7.79 -7.90 -14.31
C ASP A 58 8.89 -6.86 -14.51
N LEU A 59 9.06 -6.37 -15.75
CA LEU A 59 10.01 -5.29 -16.05
C LEU A 59 9.71 -4.01 -15.25
N ALA A 60 8.44 -3.60 -15.17
CA ALA A 60 8.06 -2.41 -14.41
C ALA A 60 8.26 -2.59 -12.90
N VAL A 61 8.08 -3.80 -12.38
CA VAL A 61 8.32 -4.15 -10.98
C VAL A 61 9.80 -4.19 -10.63
N ASP A 62 10.66 -4.70 -11.53
CA ASP A 62 12.11 -4.68 -11.33
C ASP A 62 12.65 -3.24 -11.30
N LEU A 63 12.02 -2.35 -12.07
CA LEU A 63 12.34 -0.92 -12.12
C LEU A 63 11.60 -0.09 -11.06
N ARG A 64 10.87 -0.70 -10.12
CA ARG A 64 10.07 0.02 -9.12
C ARG A 64 10.88 1.00 -8.25
N ASP A 65 12.16 0.75 -8.07
CA ASP A 65 13.06 1.60 -7.29
C ASP A 65 13.99 2.48 -8.15
N ALA A 66 13.94 2.30 -9.48
CA ALA A 66 14.75 3.08 -10.42
C ALA A 66 14.26 4.53 -10.55
N PRO A 67 15.08 5.46 -11.07
CA PRO A 67 14.63 6.83 -11.30
C PRO A 67 13.52 6.90 -12.37
N ASP A 68 12.82 8.03 -12.42
CA ASP A 68 11.62 8.18 -13.26
C ASP A 68 11.89 8.05 -14.76
N ASP A 69 13.11 8.36 -15.21
CA ASP A 69 13.55 8.18 -16.60
C ASP A 69 13.54 6.71 -17.05
N GLN A 70 13.69 5.76 -16.12
CA GLN A 70 13.62 4.32 -16.39
C GLN A 70 12.25 3.74 -16.06
N PHE A 71 11.65 4.18 -14.96
CA PHE A 71 10.38 3.64 -14.49
C PHE A 71 9.17 4.09 -15.34
N LEU A 72 9.09 5.39 -15.70
CA LEU A 72 7.93 5.91 -16.44
C LEU A 72 7.79 5.26 -17.84
N PRO A 73 8.87 5.05 -18.62
CA PRO A 73 8.78 4.30 -19.86
C PRO A 73 8.30 2.86 -19.66
N ALA A 74 8.80 2.16 -18.63
CA ALA A 74 8.36 0.79 -18.33
C ALA A 74 6.88 0.72 -17.95
N MET A 75 6.39 1.67 -17.15
CA MET A 75 4.97 1.79 -16.83
C MET A 75 4.10 2.09 -18.03
N LYS A 76 4.56 2.96 -18.94
CA LYS A 76 3.84 3.27 -20.18
C LYS A 76 3.78 2.05 -21.10
N ALA A 77 4.87 1.29 -21.20
CA ALA A 77 4.89 0.03 -21.94
C ALA A 77 3.91 -0.99 -21.36
N LEU A 78 3.87 -1.14 -20.03
CA LEU A 78 2.90 -1.98 -19.34
C LEU A 78 1.46 -1.57 -19.65
N GLN A 79 1.13 -0.28 -19.53
CA GLN A 79 -0.20 0.23 -19.86
C GLN A 79 -0.61 -0.06 -21.30
N ALA A 80 0.32 0.10 -22.25
CA ALA A 80 0.07 -0.21 -23.65
C ALA A 80 -0.21 -1.71 -23.87
N ARG A 81 0.51 -2.59 -23.18
CA ARG A 81 0.30 -4.05 -23.26
C ARG A 81 -1.02 -4.48 -22.63
N ILE A 82 -1.43 -3.86 -21.52
CA ILE A 82 -2.75 -4.10 -20.91
C ILE A 82 -3.87 -3.62 -21.83
N ALA A 83 -3.73 -2.43 -22.44
CA ALA A 83 -4.74 -1.87 -23.33
C ALA A 83 -4.90 -2.68 -24.63
N ALA A 84 -3.82 -3.28 -25.12
CA ALA A 84 -3.82 -4.12 -26.32
C ALA A 84 -4.22 -5.59 -26.06
N ALA A 85 -4.32 -6.00 -24.79
CA ALA A 85 -4.65 -7.38 -24.44
C ALA A 85 -6.17 -7.62 -24.53
N PRO A 86 -6.59 -8.83 -24.92
CA PRO A 86 -7.99 -9.22 -24.82
C PRO A 86 -8.47 -9.11 -23.36
N ALA A 87 -9.76 -8.80 -23.19
CA ALA A 87 -10.39 -8.63 -21.88
C ALA A 87 -10.61 -10.00 -21.22
N GLU A 88 -9.51 -10.61 -20.77
CA GLU A 88 -9.46 -11.90 -20.10
C GLU A 88 -9.13 -11.74 -18.62
N ALA A 89 -9.35 -12.80 -17.83
CA ALA A 89 -9.02 -12.85 -16.41
C ALA A 89 -7.56 -12.44 -16.15
N ALA A 90 -6.62 -12.96 -16.94
CA ALA A 90 -5.20 -12.64 -16.82
C ALA A 90 -4.90 -11.14 -17.00
N THR A 91 -5.59 -10.45 -17.89
CA THR A 91 -5.45 -8.99 -18.09
C THR A 91 -6.00 -8.20 -16.90
N THR A 92 -7.07 -8.70 -16.29
CA THR A 92 -7.66 -8.12 -15.07
C THR A 92 -6.68 -8.21 -13.90
N ASP A 93 -6.02 -9.36 -13.73
CA ASP A 93 -5.03 -9.58 -12.68
C ASP A 93 -3.81 -8.66 -12.84
N VAL A 94 -3.27 -8.54 -14.06
CA VAL A 94 -2.15 -7.61 -14.35
C VAL A 94 -2.54 -6.17 -14.01
N LYS A 95 -3.76 -5.74 -14.34
CA LYS A 95 -4.25 -4.39 -14.04
C LYS A 95 -4.36 -4.15 -12.54
N GLY A 96 -4.78 -5.15 -11.77
CA GLY A 96 -4.76 -5.11 -10.30
C GLY A 96 -3.35 -4.94 -9.76
N CYS A 97 -2.40 -5.74 -10.25
CA CYS A 97 -1.00 -5.66 -9.86
C CYS A 97 -0.33 -4.34 -10.26
N GLN A 98 -0.64 -3.78 -11.44
CA GLN A 98 -0.22 -2.44 -11.86
C GLN A 98 -0.66 -1.36 -10.87
N THR A 99 -1.88 -1.46 -10.34
CA THR A 99 -2.42 -0.48 -9.38
C THR A 99 -1.59 -0.48 -8.09
N TRP A 100 -1.21 -1.66 -7.58
CA TRP A 100 -0.33 -1.78 -6.42
C TRP A 100 1.09 -1.24 -6.68
N LEU A 101 1.60 -1.39 -7.91
CA LEU A 101 2.88 -0.80 -8.30
C LEU A 101 2.86 0.74 -8.26
N GLN A 102 1.74 1.34 -8.68
CA GLN A 102 1.54 2.79 -8.58
C GLN A 102 1.45 3.26 -7.14
N PHE A 103 0.72 2.55 -6.28
CA PHE A 103 0.67 2.87 -4.85
C PHE A 103 2.02 2.76 -4.16
N TYR A 104 2.81 1.73 -4.50
CA TYR A 104 4.18 1.60 -4.02
C TYR A 104 4.99 2.85 -4.37
N ARG A 105 4.98 3.26 -5.64
CA ARG A 105 5.70 4.47 -6.10
C ARG A 105 5.23 5.74 -5.44
N GLN A 106 3.92 5.93 -5.32
CA GLN A 106 3.36 7.09 -4.64
C GLN A 106 3.78 7.14 -3.17
N GLY A 107 3.74 6.02 -2.46
CA GLY A 107 4.21 5.94 -1.06
C GLY A 107 5.72 6.13 -0.91
N LYS A 108 6.51 5.85 -1.95
CA LYS A 108 7.97 6.06 -1.97
C LYS A 108 8.34 7.51 -2.28
N LEU A 109 7.65 8.14 -3.24
CA LEU A 109 7.83 9.54 -3.65
C LEU A 109 7.20 10.52 -2.66
N HIS A 110 6.09 10.13 -2.05
CA HIS A 110 5.36 10.89 -1.04
C HIS A 110 5.19 10.00 0.20
N PRO A 111 6.25 9.79 0.99
CA PRO A 111 6.13 9.08 2.25
C PRO A 111 5.23 9.91 3.17
N GLY A 112 3.93 9.62 3.13
CA GLY A 112 2.99 10.11 4.12
C GLY A 112 3.34 9.55 5.49
N ASN A 113 2.71 10.07 6.54
CA ASN A 113 2.90 9.57 7.90
C ASN A 113 2.39 8.12 8.07
N ASP A 114 1.72 7.57 7.06
CA ASP A 114 1.12 6.24 7.07
C ASP A 114 1.98 5.21 6.32
N ILE A 115 2.93 4.63 7.05
CA ILE A 115 3.77 3.49 6.67
C ILE A 115 2.94 2.26 6.22
N THR A 116 1.67 2.17 6.62
CA THR A 116 0.81 1.03 6.30
C THR A 116 0.60 0.86 4.79
N TRP A 117 0.49 1.96 4.04
CA TRP A 117 0.29 1.91 2.59
C TRP A 117 1.50 1.39 1.82
N LYS A 118 2.71 1.80 2.24
CA LYS A 118 3.95 1.29 1.66
C LYS A 118 4.07 -0.22 1.91
N ASN A 119 3.93 -0.65 3.15
CA ASN A 119 4.04 -2.06 3.54
C ASN A 119 2.98 -2.94 2.86
N ARG A 120 1.75 -2.42 2.73
CA ARG A 120 0.66 -3.12 2.04
C ARG A 120 0.96 -3.26 0.55
N SER A 121 1.45 -2.20 -0.09
CA SER A 121 1.82 -2.22 -1.51
C SER A 121 2.98 -3.17 -1.78
N GLU A 122 4.02 -3.16 -0.93
CA GLU A 122 5.12 -4.13 -1.00
C GLU A 122 4.62 -5.57 -0.89
N ARG A 123 3.74 -5.87 0.07
CA ARG A 123 3.17 -7.22 0.25
C ARG A 123 2.38 -7.67 -0.98
N HIS A 124 1.55 -6.80 -1.54
CA HIS A 124 0.77 -7.12 -2.73
C HIS A 124 1.67 -7.31 -3.97
N LEU A 125 2.70 -6.48 -4.14
CA LEU A 125 3.67 -6.65 -5.23
C LEU A 125 4.44 -7.96 -5.12
N ASN A 126 4.92 -8.31 -3.92
CA ASN A 126 5.57 -9.59 -3.69
C ASN A 126 4.63 -10.76 -3.98
N GLY A 127 3.35 -10.64 -3.63
CA GLY A 127 2.32 -11.60 -4.03
C GLY A 127 2.20 -11.71 -5.55
N CYS A 128 2.04 -10.60 -6.26
CA CYS A 128 1.96 -10.57 -7.73
C CYS A 128 3.18 -11.22 -8.42
N VAL A 129 4.39 -11.07 -7.85
CA VAL A 129 5.62 -11.69 -8.35
C VAL A 129 5.72 -13.16 -7.96
N GLN A 130 5.39 -13.53 -6.72
CA GLN A 130 5.45 -14.93 -6.26
C GLN A 130 4.48 -15.83 -7.05
N PHE A 131 3.25 -15.35 -7.29
CA PHE A 131 2.30 -16.05 -8.16
C PHE A 131 2.82 -16.22 -9.61
N HIS A 132 3.82 -15.45 -10.06
CA HIS A 132 4.53 -15.70 -11.33
C HIS A 132 5.46 -16.89 -11.30
N LEU A 133 6.30 -16.93 -10.27
CA LEU A 133 7.40 -17.88 -10.16
C LEU A 133 6.88 -19.28 -9.89
N ASP A 134 5.86 -19.39 -9.04
CA ASP A 134 5.26 -20.69 -8.70
C ASP A 134 4.50 -21.33 -9.90
N THR A 135 4.07 -20.52 -10.87
CA THR A 135 3.39 -21.03 -12.08
C THR A 135 4.35 -21.35 -13.24
N THR A 136 5.57 -20.80 -13.25
CA THR A 136 6.57 -21.09 -14.31
C THR A 136 7.42 -22.32 -14.01
N ALA A 137 7.33 -22.86 -12.78
CA ALA A 137 8.01 -24.06 -12.33
C ALA A 137 7.17 -25.36 -12.44
N GLN A 138 5.94 -25.27 -12.98
CA GLN A 138 5.07 -26.41 -13.32
C GLN A 138 4.98 -26.60 -14.83
#